data_AF-A0A9W6NF74-F1
#
_entry.id   AF-A0A9W6NF74-F1
#
_cell.length_a   1.000
_cell.length_b   1.000
_cell.length_c   1.000
_cell.angle_alpha   90.00
_cell.angle_beta   90.00
_cell.angle_gamma   90.00
#
_symmetry.space_group_name_H-M   'P 1'
#
loop_
_entity.id
_entity.type
_entity.pdbx_description
1 polymer ?
#
loop_
_entity_poly.entity_id
_entity_poly.type
_entity_poly.pdbx_seq_one_letter_code
_entity_poly.pdbx_strand_id
1 'polypeptide(L)'
;MQMDFEPRVHVDWKIPGGELLALLQHYYPDIPIFSGAPFEALLDELSNEMAEVCFQALAPLLITHGYDLWNLDAGADDYRPTLIPSDQRQAFAAHWQKPHGGLALTPVRIEPEAPAAPAKPKRKTAKLNWLQEVHDYPAPTYVQAYNYRNGYAAITEQDEDQWLCFLIDFNPWPPTEQDVLEHRPEVDAADLQLIDASPQGSLWKRRVVRGERSGDDRYEYEIRQGNTVQRFGPAGEHWPEFEDPAVVVDGEIFERQRLYEPEQVTRIWRITPTSSEVIFEYAHDLHILPIGAGRLLFMRHNAPQCWIWDRQTPHHTTPTRPLPTHERTLVEATAYLGDDNILLFSETDRQNLEDSAYNEHVLMAWRFNLVTGATGKALLDSLGSEVRQETQIFTNQPKRKITLRTFYGQLHVSKGHGDWWVWNYHTNSFGTQALAWWWNQRSNQVLKLTSRDIPREKPPIYYVPGQDRYLAFAEHFVARLPVFDEMVAAKGEEFLRFE
;
A
#
# COMPACT_ATOMS: atom_id res chain seq x y z
N MET A 1 -44.59 12.97 17.02
CA MET A 1 -43.32 12.26 17.23
C MET A 1 -42.24 13.33 17.23
N GLN A 2 -41.60 13.57 18.37
CA GLN A 2 -40.58 14.62 18.49
C GLN A 2 -39.33 14.11 17.77
N MET A 3 -38.91 14.74 16.67
CA MET A 3 -37.69 14.33 15.98
C MET A 3 -36.50 14.62 16.88
N ASP A 4 -35.60 13.64 16.93
CA ASP A 4 -34.31 13.77 17.58
C ASP A 4 -33.38 14.56 16.65
N PHE A 5 -32.92 15.74 17.10
CA PHE A 5 -32.03 16.62 16.34
C PHE A 5 -30.55 16.40 16.69
N GLU A 6 -30.24 15.37 17.49
CA GLU A 6 -28.89 14.99 17.85
C GLU A 6 -28.09 14.52 16.61
N PRO A 7 -26.82 14.94 16.48
CA PRO A 7 -25.96 14.49 15.39
C PRO A 7 -25.69 12.99 15.52
N ARG A 8 -25.92 12.25 14.43
CA ARG A 8 -25.66 10.80 14.36
C ARG A 8 -24.25 10.45 13.88
N VAL A 9 -23.61 11.40 13.21
CA VAL A 9 -22.29 11.24 12.60
C VAL A 9 -21.34 12.25 13.22
N HIS A 10 -20.16 11.77 13.61
CA HIS A 10 -19.05 12.57 14.11
C HIS A 10 -17.77 12.05 13.49
N VAL A 11 -17.04 12.90 12.76
CA VAL A 11 -15.85 12.51 12.01
C VAL A 11 -14.77 13.58 12.10
N ASP A 12 -13.52 13.14 12.10
CA ASP A 12 -12.34 14.02 11.98
C ASP A 12 -12.22 14.52 10.53
N TRP A 13 -11.65 15.71 10.35
CA TRP A 13 -11.46 16.32 9.03
C TRP A 13 -10.66 15.48 8.03
N LYS A 14 -9.86 14.51 8.50
CA LYS A 14 -9.04 13.62 7.64
C LYS A 14 -9.81 12.44 7.06
N ILE A 15 -11.08 12.25 7.41
CA ILE A 15 -11.86 11.12 6.89
C ILE A 15 -11.95 11.19 5.35
N PRO A 16 -11.61 10.11 4.62
CA PRO A 16 -11.82 10.05 3.18
C PRO A 16 -13.30 10.07 2.83
N GLY A 17 -13.64 10.69 1.70
CA GLY A 17 -15.04 10.81 1.25
C GLY A 17 -15.78 9.48 1.11
N GLY A 18 -15.11 8.38 0.76
CA GLY A 18 -15.73 7.06 0.66
C GLY A 18 -16.26 6.56 2.01
N GLU A 19 -15.44 6.67 3.06
CA GLU A 19 -15.83 6.32 4.43
C GLU A 19 -16.92 7.25 4.96
N LEU A 20 -16.81 8.55 4.69
CA LEU A 20 -17.84 9.53 5.05
C LEU A 20 -19.19 9.20 4.41
N LEU A 21 -19.21 8.89 3.11
CA LEU A 21 -20.43 8.53 2.39
C LEU A 21 -21.03 7.21 2.89
N ALA A 22 -20.20 6.22 3.21
CA ALA A 22 -20.65 4.97 3.81
C ALA A 22 -21.29 5.20 5.20
N LEU A 23 -20.70 6.07 6.03
CA LEU A 23 -21.29 6.47 7.32
C LEU A 23 -22.65 7.17 7.12
N LEU A 24 -22.74 8.09 6.16
CA LEU A 24 -24.01 8.76 5.85
C LEU A 24 -25.08 7.77 5.37
N GLN A 25 -24.72 6.80 4.52
CA GLN A 25 -25.62 5.73 4.10
C GLN A 25 -26.09 4.88 5.30
N HIS A 26 -25.19 4.53 6.22
CA HIS A 26 -25.51 3.73 7.40
C HIS A 26 -26.49 4.44 8.35
N TYR A 27 -26.29 5.72 8.63
CA TYR A 27 -27.11 6.48 9.59
C TYR A 27 -28.37 7.12 8.98
N TYR A 28 -28.42 7.25 7.65
CA TYR A 28 -29.55 7.80 6.89
C TYR A 28 -29.98 6.88 5.73
N PRO A 29 -30.28 5.59 5.99
CA PRO A 29 -30.53 4.59 4.94
C PRO A 29 -31.80 4.88 4.13
N ASP A 30 -32.73 5.65 4.67
CA ASP A 30 -34.01 5.96 4.04
C ASP A 30 -33.92 7.09 2.99
N ILE A 31 -32.78 7.78 2.87
CA ILE A 31 -32.60 8.87 1.90
C ILE A 31 -32.18 8.26 0.55
N PRO A 32 -32.98 8.40 -0.52
CA PRO A 32 -32.76 7.67 -1.78
C PRO A 32 -31.40 7.90 -2.45
N ILE A 33 -30.78 9.06 -2.21
CA ILE A 33 -29.47 9.41 -2.77
C ILE A 33 -28.35 8.45 -2.35
N PHE A 34 -28.50 7.76 -1.21
CA PHE A 34 -27.50 6.82 -0.68
C PHE A 34 -27.75 5.37 -1.14
N SER A 35 -28.40 5.18 -2.29
CA SER A 35 -28.70 3.86 -2.82
C SER A 35 -28.60 3.78 -4.35
N GLY A 36 -28.24 2.60 -4.85
CA GLY A 36 -28.22 2.28 -6.28
C GLY A 36 -27.12 3.00 -7.08
N ALA A 37 -27.20 2.87 -8.40
CA ALA A 37 -26.16 3.35 -9.32
C ALA A 37 -25.77 4.84 -9.19
N PRO A 38 -26.67 5.79 -8.87
CA PRO A 38 -26.28 7.17 -8.62
C PRO A 38 -25.37 7.34 -7.41
N PHE A 39 -25.62 6.58 -6.34
CA PHE A 39 -24.75 6.57 -5.16
C PHE A 39 -23.39 5.97 -5.47
N GLU A 40 -23.37 4.88 -6.24
CA GLU A 40 -22.13 4.26 -6.71
C GLU A 40 -21.27 5.25 -7.52
N ALA A 41 -21.89 6.04 -8.40
CA ALA A 41 -21.19 7.09 -9.14
C ALA A 41 -20.65 8.20 -8.22
N LEU A 42 -21.39 8.54 -7.16
CA LEU A 42 -20.95 9.52 -6.17
C LEU A 42 -19.76 9.00 -5.34
N LEU A 43 -19.79 7.72 -4.95
CA LEU A 43 -18.66 7.05 -4.31
C LEU A 43 -17.43 7.08 -5.23
N ASP A 44 -17.59 6.75 -6.52
CA ASP A 44 -16.49 6.80 -7.48
C ASP A 44 -15.90 8.22 -7.66
N GLU A 45 -16.73 9.24 -7.56
CA GLU A 45 -16.31 10.64 -7.70
C GLU A 45 -15.60 11.15 -6.44
N LEU A 46 -16.10 10.80 -5.26
CA LEU A 46 -15.73 11.44 -4.00
C LEU A 46 -14.90 10.56 -3.07
N SER A 47 -14.63 9.28 -3.40
CA SER A 47 -13.99 8.32 -2.48
C SER A 47 -12.72 8.83 -1.80
N ASN A 48 -11.93 9.64 -2.51
CA ASN A 48 -10.65 10.16 -2.03
C ASN A 48 -10.68 11.67 -1.78
N GLU A 49 -11.84 12.32 -1.81
CA GLU A 49 -11.96 13.75 -1.57
C GLU A 49 -12.07 14.06 -0.07
N MET A 50 -11.76 15.31 0.29
CA MET A 50 -11.93 15.79 1.67
C MET A 50 -13.41 15.96 2.02
N ALA A 51 -13.72 15.91 3.32
CA ALA A 51 -15.10 16.02 3.81
C ALA A 51 -15.83 17.26 3.30
N GLU A 52 -15.16 18.42 3.24
CA GLU A 52 -15.74 19.69 2.78
C GLU A 52 -16.12 19.64 1.30
N VAL A 53 -15.29 19.02 0.46
CA VAL A 53 -15.58 18.81 -0.95
C VAL A 53 -16.79 17.88 -1.09
N CYS A 54 -16.85 16.82 -0.28
CA CYS A 54 -17.99 15.92 -0.24
C CYS A 54 -19.28 16.65 0.16
N PHE A 55 -19.23 17.49 1.19
CA PHE A 55 -20.38 18.28 1.64
C PHE A 55 -20.87 19.25 0.56
N GLN A 56 -19.95 19.93 -0.11
CA GLN A 56 -20.28 20.85 -1.21
C GLN A 56 -20.92 20.12 -2.40
N ALA A 57 -20.46 18.91 -2.73
CA ALA A 57 -21.03 18.08 -3.78
C ALA A 57 -22.40 17.48 -3.38
N LEU A 58 -22.56 17.05 -2.12
CA LEU A 58 -23.78 16.44 -1.60
C LEU A 58 -24.92 17.43 -1.41
N ALA A 59 -24.64 18.64 -0.92
CA ALA A 59 -25.66 19.64 -0.58
C ALA A 59 -26.69 19.90 -1.71
N PRO A 60 -26.30 20.16 -2.97
CA PRO A 60 -27.28 20.36 -4.05
C PRO A 60 -28.08 19.10 -4.36
N LEU A 61 -27.48 17.92 -4.27
CA LEU A 61 -28.16 16.65 -4.55
C LEU A 61 -29.21 16.35 -3.46
N LEU A 62 -28.87 16.53 -2.18
CA LEU A 62 -29.78 16.34 -1.05
C LEU A 62 -31.01 17.25 -1.12
N ILE A 63 -30.84 18.50 -1.58
CA ILE A 63 -31.94 19.44 -1.76
C ILE A 63 -32.98 18.91 -2.76
N THR A 64 -32.55 18.24 -3.84
CA THR A 64 -33.48 17.63 -4.81
C THR A 64 -34.32 16.51 -4.22
N HIS A 65 -33.87 15.93 -3.11
CA HIS A 65 -34.57 14.90 -2.34
C HIS A 65 -35.29 15.46 -1.10
N GLY A 66 -35.32 16.79 -0.92
CA GLY A 66 -36.03 17.43 0.19
C GLY A 66 -35.26 17.45 1.52
N TYR A 67 -33.93 17.34 1.48
CA TYR A 67 -33.07 17.40 2.66
C TYR A 67 -32.05 18.55 2.57
N ASP A 68 -31.76 19.16 3.71
CA ASP A 68 -30.66 20.09 3.88
C ASP A 68 -29.49 19.41 4.61
N LEU A 69 -28.26 19.70 4.17
CA LEU A 69 -27.03 19.34 4.88
C LEU A 69 -26.59 20.48 5.80
N TRP A 70 -26.41 20.16 7.08
CA TRP A 70 -25.88 21.04 8.10
C TRP A 70 -24.60 20.44 8.70
N ASN A 71 -23.65 21.28 9.09
CA ASN A 71 -22.55 20.90 9.95
C ASN A 71 -22.75 21.53 11.33
N LEU A 72 -22.78 20.73 12.39
CA LEU A 72 -22.78 21.23 13.77
C LEU A 72 -21.33 21.39 14.24
N ASP A 73 -20.77 22.57 14.00
CA ASP A 73 -19.36 22.86 14.24
C ASP A 73 -19.07 23.03 15.75
N ALA A 74 -18.06 22.32 16.25
CA ALA A 74 -17.49 22.46 17.60
C ALA A 74 -16.06 23.03 17.60
N GLY A 75 -15.47 23.22 16.42
CA GLY A 75 -14.05 23.50 16.16
C GLY A 75 -13.65 23.05 14.75
N ALA A 76 -12.62 23.69 14.18
CA ALA A 76 -12.25 23.56 12.76
C ALA A 76 -11.79 22.16 12.29
N ASP A 77 -11.52 21.23 13.21
CA ASP A 77 -10.98 19.90 12.91
C ASP A 77 -12.03 18.77 12.99
N ASP A 78 -13.25 19.07 13.47
CA ASP A 78 -14.31 18.07 13.69
C ASP A 78 -15.58 18.40 12.89
N TYR A 79 -16.10 17.41 12.17
CA TYR A 79 -17.35 17.52 11.42
C TYR A 79 -18.47 16.70 12.07
N ARG A 80 -19.65 17.32 12.16
CA ARG A 80 -20.90 16.68 12.61
C ARG A 80 -22.00 16.90 11.56
N PRO A 81 -21.90 16.22 10.41
CA PRO A 81 -22.86 16.38 9.33
C PRO A 81 -24.23 15.83 9.76
N THR A 82 -25.25 16.68 9.63
CA THR A 82 -26.63 16.37 10.01
C THR A 82 -27.55 16.63 8.82
N LEU A 83 -28.32 15.61 8.44
CA LEU A 83 -29.27 15.68 7.34
C LEU A 83 -30.67 15.91 7.89
N ILE A 84 -31.28 17.04 7.53
CA ILE A 84 -32.57 17.47 8.08
C ILE A 84 -33.56 17.67 6.93
N PRO A 85 -34.81 17.17 7.03
CA PRO A 85 -35.85 17.49 6.07
C PRO A 85 -36.00 19.01 5.89
N SER A 86 -36.03 19.49 4.65
CA SER A 86 -35.99 20.93 4.36
C SER A 86 -37.16 21.72 4.96
N ASP A 87 -38.30 21.08 5.24
CA ASP A 87 -39.45 21.66 5.93
C ASP A 87 -39.21 21.89 7.44
N GLN A 88 -38.21 21.22 8.03
CA GLN A 88 -37.82 21.35 9.43
C GLN A 88 -36.64 22.28 9.67
N ARG A 89 -36.09 22.87 8.59
CA ARG A 89 -34.97 23.82 8.61
C ARG A 89 -35.03 24.83 9.77
N GLN A 90 -36.18 25.49 9.92
CA GLN A 90 -36.36 26.54 10.93
C GLN A 90 -36.39 25.97 12.35
N ALA A 91 -37.01 24.79 12.53
CA ALA A 91 -37.09 24.13 13.83
C ALA A 91 -35.71 23.65 14.29
N PHE A 92 -34.92 23.09 13.38
CA PHE A 92 -33.54 22.66 13.65
C PHE A 92 -32.63 23.83 14.04
N ALA A 93 -32.64 24.91 13.25
CA ALA A 93 -31.86 26.10 13.56
C ALA A 93 -32.25 26.71 14.92
N ALA A 94 -33.54 26.78 15.23
CA ALA A 94 -34.02 27.30 16.52
C ALA A 94 -33.69 26.37 17.70
N HIS A 95 -33.62 25.05 17.47
CA HIS A 95 -33.23 24.09 18.50
C HIS A 95 -31.79 24.34 18.94
N TRP A 96 -30.85 24.43 18.00
CA TRP A 96 -29.41 24.59 18.27
C TRP A 96 -28.97 26.02 18.63
N GLN A 97 -29.87 27.01 18.56
CA GLN A 97 -29.63 28.35 19.12
C GLN A 97 -29.70 28.41 20.66
N LYS A 98 -30.25 27.37 21.31
CA LYS A 98 -30.33 27.30 22.78
C LYS A 98 -29.10 26.59 23.35
N PRO A 99 -28.58 27.00 24.52
CA PRO A 99 -27.45 26.32 25.14
C PRO A 99 -27.82 24.87 25.50
N HIS A 100 -27.12 23.90 24.91
CA HIS A 100 -27.28 22.47 25.19
C HIS A 100 -26.02 21.94 25.88
N GLY A 101 -26.00 21.97 27.21
CA GLY A 101 -24.91 21.39 28.01
C GLY A 101 -23.54 22.07 27.81
N GLY A 102 -22.46 21.28 28.00
CA GLY A 102 -21.06 21.76 27.99
C GLY A 102 -20.38 21.83 26.62
N LEU A 103 -21.06 21.45 25.52
CA LEU A 103 -20.54 21.52 24.15
C LEU A 103 -21.25 22.65 23.40
N ALA A 104 -20.53 23.74 23.09
CA ALA A 104 -21.07 24.87 22.34
C ALA A 104 -21.04 24.59 20.83
N LEU A 105 -22.04 23.84 20.33
CA LEU A 105 -22.17 23.54 18.90
C LEU A 105 -22.85 24.70 18.16
N THR A 106 -22.31 25.07 16.99
CA THR A 106 -22.92 26.10 16.13
C THR A 106 -23.40 25.49 14.82
N PRO A 107 -24.70 25.56 14.51
CA PRO A 107 -25.23 25.00 13.26
C PRO A 107 -24.87 25.88 12.07
N VAL A 108 -24.14 25.32 11.11
CA VAL A 108 -23.82 25.96 9.82
C VAL A 108 -24.46 25.16 8.69
N ARG A 109 -25.35 25.79 7.92
CA ARG A 109 -25.90 25.15 6.73
C ARG A 109 -24.87 25.18 5.62
N ILE A 110 -24.64 24.03 4.98
CA ILE A 110 -23.80 23.97 3.79
C ILE A 110 -24.65 24.43 2.60
N GLU A 111 -24.37 25.64 2.11
CA GLU A 111 -25.07 26.17 0.95
C GLU A 111 -24.44 25.62 -0.34
N PRO A 112 -25.24 25.26 -1.35
CA PRO A 112 -24.71 24.92 -2.66
C PRO A 112 -23.92 26.12 -3.21
N GLU A 113 -22.67 25.90 -3.64
CA GLU A 113 -21.97 26.94 -4.40
C GLU A 113 -22.75 27.27 -5.68
N ALA A 114 -22.75 28.55 -6.08
CA ALA A 114 -23.31 28.95 -7.35
C ALA A 114 -22.63 28.14 -8.47
N PRO A 115 -23.38 27.60 -9.45
CA PRO A 115 -22.82 26.71 -10.45
C PRO A 115 -21.66 27.40 -11.15
N ALA A 116 -20.46 26.84 -10.99
CA ALA A 116 -19.31 27.25 -11.78
C ALA A 116 -19.68 27.06 -13.27
N ALA A 117 -19.19 27.97 -14.12
CA ALA A 117 -19.46 27.91 -15.56
C ALA A 117 -19.23 26.48 -16.07
N PRO A 118 -20.15 25.92 -16.89
CA PRO A 118 -20.11 24.53 -17.29
C PRO A 118 -18.72 24.22 -17.86
N ALA A 119 -17.97 23.37 -17.16
CA ALA A 119 -16.70 22.88 -17.65
C ALA A 119 -16.99 22.25 -19.02
N LYS A 120 -16.17 22.60 -20.03
CA LYS A 120 -16.32 22.04 -21.38
C LYS A 120 -16.45 20.51 -21.24
N PRO A 121 -17.39 19.88 -21.96
CA PRO A 121 -17.55 18.43 -21.88
C PRO A 121 -16.21 17.80 -22.21
N LYS A 122 -15.56 17.22 -21.20
CA LYS A 122 -14.37 16.40 -21.43
C LYS A 122 -14.83 15.31 -22.38
N ARG A 123 -14.13 15.19 -23.51
CA ARG A 123 -14.38 14.16 -24.52
C ARG A 123 -14.48 12.83 -23.77
N LYS A 124 -15.64 12.16 -23.85
CA LYS A 124 -15.83 10.82 -23.30
C LYS A 124 -14.95 9.86 -24.10
N THR A 125 -13.66 9.81 -23.81
CA THR A 125 -12.88 8.61 -24.02
C THR A 125 -13.50 7.55 -23.12
N ALA A 126 -13.83 6.39 -23.68
CA ALA A 126 -14.28 5.25 -22.89
C ALA A 126 -13.24 5.02 -21.80
N LYS A 127 -13.63 5.15 -20.53
CA LYS A 127 -12.74 4.89 -19.40
C LYS A 127 -12.40 3.40 -19.49
N LEU A 128 -11.12 3.08 -19.66
CA LEU A 128 -10.65 1.70 -19.69
C LEU A 128 -11.12 1.03 -18.40
N ASN A 129 -11.73 -0.16 -18.50
CA ASN A 129 -12.03 -0.94 -17.31
C ASN A 129 -10.73 -1.53 -16.78
N TRP A 130 -10.22 -0.97 -15.68
CA TRP A 130 -8.95 -1.37 -15.09
C TRP A 130 -9.04 -2.67 -14.29
N LEU A 131 -10.21 -3.05 -13.80
CA LEU A 131 -10.43 -4.29 -13.06
C LEU A 131 -11.27 -5.22 -13.95
N GLN A 132 -10.59 -6.06 -14.73
CA GLN A 132 -11.19 -7.02 -15.65
C GLN A 132 -11.16 -8.41 -15.04
N GLU A 133 -12.10 -9.28 -15.46
CA GLU A 133 -12.15 -10.68 -15.05
C GLU A 133 -11.91 -10.82 -13.54
N VAL A 134 -12.90 -10.44 -12.73
CA VAL A 134 -12.79 -10.46 -11.27
C VAL A 134 -13.03 -11.88 -10.77
N HIS A 135 -12.20 -12.31 -9.81
CA HIS A 135 -12.41 -13.51 -9.01
C HIS A 135 -12.61 -13.10 -7.55
N ASP A 136 -13.83 -13.25 -7.05
CA ASP A 136 -14.23 -12.90 -5.70
C ASP A 136 -13.92 -14.03 -4.71
N TYR A 137 -13.46 -13.66 -3.52
CA TYR A 137 -13.25 -14.56 -2.38
C TYR A 137 -14.37 -14.37 -1.34
N PRO A 138 -14.79 -15.45 -0.66
CA PRO A 138 -15.81 -15.37 0.38
C PRO A 138 -15.33 -14.65 1.65
N ALA A 139 -14.01 -14.60 1.87
CA ALA A 139 -13.35 -13.99 3.03
C ALA A 139 -12.20 -13.06 2.58
N PRO A 140 -11.72 -12.16 3.46
CA PRO A 140 -10.56 -11.32 3.15
C PRO A 140 -9.29 -12.12 2.79
N THR A 141 -8.78 -11.94 1.58
CA THR A 141 -7.48 -12.42 1.12
C THR A 141 -6.47 -11.27 1.09
N TYR A 142 -5.83 -10.99 2.22
CA TYR A 142 -4.80 -9.94 2.29
C TYR A 142 -3.51 -10.40 1.59
N VAL A 143 -3.38 -10.11 0.30
CA VAL A 143 -2.13 -10.35 -0.45
C VAL A 143 -1.25 -9.10 -0.42
N GLN A 144 -0.07 -9.23 0.17
CA GLN A 144 0.91 -8.15 0.34
C GLN A 144 2.34 -8.64 0.00
N ALA A 145 3.31 -7.73 0.06
CA ALA A 145 4.69 -8.04 -0.32
C ALA A 145 5.33 -9.15 0.54
N TYR A 146 4.94 -9.31 1.81
CA TYR A 146 5.55 -10.30 2.70
C TYR A 146 5.00 -11.72 2.53
N ASN A 147 3.79 -11.92 2.02
CA ASN A 147 3.18 -13.24 1.81
C ASN A 147 3.01 -13.64 0.33
N TYR A 148 3.35 -12.76 -0.63
CA TYR A 148 3.32 -13.05 -2.07
C TYR A 148 4.70 -13.47 -2.61
N ARG A 149 4.78 -14.62 -3.31
CA ARG A 149 6.01 -15.18 -3.89
C ARG A 149 5.73 -15.80 -5.26
N ASN A 150 6.31 -15.24 -6.33
CA ASN A 150 6.28 -15.83 -7.68
C ASN A 150 4.88 -16.24 -8.21
N GLY A 151 3.84 -15.45 -7.92
CA GLY A 151 2.47 -15.77 -8.31
C GLY A 151 1.75 -16.69 -7.31
N TYR A 152 2.31 -16.93 -6.14
CA TYR A 152 1.68 -17.67 -5.04
C TYR A 152 1.49 -16.75 -3.84
N ALA A 153 0.47 -16.97 -3.03
CA ALA A 153 0.39 -16.39 -1.69
C ALA A 153 -0.14 -17.39 -0.67
N ALA A 154 0.29 -17.23 0.58
CA ALA A 154 -0.30 -17.95 1.70
C ALA A 154 -1.29 -17.04 2.44
N ILE A 155 -2.49 -17.56 2.67
CA ILE A 155 -3.57 -16.90 3.41
C ILE A 155 -3.92 -17.79 4.60
N THR A 156 -3.98 -17.18 5.79
CA THR A 156 -4.44 -17.85 7.00
C THR A 156 -5.78 -17.28 7.40
N GLU A 157 -6.76 -18.16 7.57
CA GLU A 157 -8.13 -17.78 7.91
C GLU A 157 -8.53 -18.47 9.22
N GLN A 158 -9.32 -17.77 10.03
CA GLN A 158 -9.92 -18.38 11.21
C GLN A 158 -11.32 -18.86 10.85
N ASP A 159 -11.54 -20.18 10.89
CA ASP A 159 -12.84 -20.80 10.71
C ASP A 159 -13.30 -21.45 12.01
N GLU A 160 -14.36 -20.89 12.61
CA GLU A 160 -14.86 -21.24 13.94
C GLU A 160 -13.73 -21.29 15.01
N ASP A 161 -13.28 -22.50 15.36
CA ASP A 161 -12.25 -22.80 16.37
C ASP A 161 -10.92 -23.30 15.75
N GLN A 162 -10.79 -23.32 14.42
CA GLN A 162 -9.61 -23.80 13.70
C GLN A 162 -9.01 -22.72 12.80
N TRP A 163 -7.68 -22.67 12.74
CA TRP A 163 -7.01 -21.86 11.73
C TRP A 163 -6.72 -22.69 10.49
N LEU A 164 -7.19 -22.22 9.34
CA LEU A 164 -6.91 -22.78 8.03
C LEU A 164 -5.71 -22.06 7.40
N CYS A 165 -4.97 -22.76 6.55
CA CYS A 165 -3.89 -22.19 5.76
C CYS A 165 -4.05 -22.60 4.30
N PHE A 166 -4.27 -21.63 3.43
CA PHE A 166 -4.39 -21.84 2.00
C PHE A 166 -3.15 -21.32 1.28
N LEU A 167 -2.58 -22.16 0.42
CA LEU A 167 -1.64 -21.73 -0.61
C LEU A 167 -2.44 -21.46 -1.89
N ILE A 168 -2.55 -20.20 -2.28
CA ILE A 168 -3.24 -19.77 -3.49
C ILE A 168 -2.22 -19.63 -4.61
N ASP A 169 -2.43 -20.35 -5.72
CA ASP A 169 -1.68 -20.21 -6.97
C ASP A 169 -2.45 -19.28 -7.92
N PHE A 170 -1.88 -18.10 -8.16
CA PHE A 170 -2.38 -17.11 -9.10
C PHE A 170 -1.81 -17.29 -10.50
N ASN A 171 -0.94 -18.26 -10.78
CA ASN A 171 -0.44 -18.51 -12.15
C ASN A 171 -1.50 -19.05 -13.12
N PRO A 172 -2.46 -19.91 -12.71
CA PRO A 172 -3.65 -20.18 -13.52
C PRO A 172 -4.73 -19.11 -13.33
N TRP A 173 -5.70 -19.07 -14.25
CA TRP A 173 -6.91 -18.26 -14.09
C TRP A 173 -8.18 -19.08 -14.36
N PRO A 174 -9.16 -19.10 -13.45
CA PRO A 174 -9.14 -18.48 -12.12
C PRO A 174 -8.01 -19.03 -11.22
N PRO A 175 -7.63 -18.31 -10.15
CA PRO A 175 -6.67 -18.81 -9.17
C PRO A 175 -7.10 -20.16 -8.61
N THR A 176 -6.13 -20.98 -8.18
CA THR A 176 -6.41 -22.27 -7.55
C THR A 176 -5.91 -22.28 -6.12
N GLU A 177 -6.72 -22.80 -5.22
CA GLU A 177 -6.43 -22.85 -3.79
C GLU A 177 -6.07 -24.27 -3.37
N GLN A 178 -5.12 -24.38 -2.45
CA GLN A 178 -4.77 -25.63 -1.81
C GLN A 178 -4.70 -25.45 -0.30
N ASP A 179 -5.50 -26.20 0.44
CA ASP A 179 -5.35 -26.33 1.89
C ASP A 179 -4.03 -27.06 2.19
N VAL A 180 -3.11 -26.37 2.87
CA VAL A 180 -1.80 -26.96 3.22
C VAL A 180 -1.85 -27.78 4.51
N LEU A 181 -2.96 -27.74 5.24
CA LEU A 181 -3.20 -28.44 6.50
C LEU A 181 -4.13 -29.65 6.39
N GLU A 182 -4.76 -29.89 5.23
CA GLU A 182 -5.75 -30.99 5.01
C GLU A 182 -5.29 -32.37 5.54
N HIS A 183 -3.97 -32.61 5.60
CA HIS A 183 -3.37 -33.85 6.11
C HIS A 183 -2.33 -33.63 7.22
N ARG A 184 -2.40 -32.50 7.93
CA ARG A 184 -1.44 -32.08 8.96
C ARG A 184 -2.13 -31.64 10.26
N PRO A 185 -2.89 -32.52 10.93
CA PRO A 185 -3.60 -32.16 12.17
C PRO A 185 -2.66 -31.78 13.32
N GLU A 186 -1.35 -32.03 13.18
CA GLU A 186 -0.31 -31.66 14.15
C GLU A 186 0.19 -30.22 14.02
N VAL A 187 -0.26 -29.46 13.01
CA VAL A 187 0.23 -28.10 12.72
C VAL A 187 -0.90 -27.08 12.79
N ASP A 188 -0.66 -25.99 13.50
CA ASP A 188 -1.52 -24.81 13.52
C ASP A 188 -1.12 -23.86 12.37
N ALA A 189 -2.10 -23.33 11.63
CA ALA A 189 -1.83 -22.35 10.57
C ALA A 189 -1.12 -21.10 11.09
N ALA A 190 -1.42 -20.68 12.32
CA ALA A 190 -0.79 -19.52 12.95
C ALA A 190 0.71 -19.71 13.20
N ASP A 191 1.20 -20.95 13.12
CA ASP A 191 2.61 -21.30 13.23
C ASP A 191 3.31 -21.39 11.87
N LEU A 192 2.60 -21.26 10.75
CA LEU A 192 3.14 -21.39 9.39
C LEU A 192 3.28 -20.06 8.69
N GLN A 193 4.44 -19.87 8.06
CA GLN A 193 4.72 -18.71 7.23
C GLN A 193 5.36 -19.14 5.91
N LEU A 194 4.80 -18.69 4.79
CA LEU A 194 5.37 -18.93 3.47
C LEU A 194 6.61 -18.06 3.26
N ILE A 195 7.72 -18.70 2.89
CA ILE A 195 8.97 -18.00 2.58
C ILE A 195 9.17 -17.90 1.08
N ASP A 196 8.94 -19.00 0.35
CA ASP A 196 9.11 -19.05 -1.10
C ASP A 196 8.16 -20.08 -1.72
N ALA A 197 7.83 -19.90 -2.99
CA ALA A 197 6.95 -20.79 -3.72
C ALA A 197 7.28 -20.79 -5.22
N SER A 198 7.07 -21.97 -5.82
CA SER A 198 7.29 -22.23 -7.23
C SER A 198 6.39 -23.39 -7.70
N PRO A 199 6.29 -23.65 -9.00
CA PRO A 199 5.58 -24.83 -9.51
C PRO A 199 6.16 -26.16 -8.99
N GLN A 200 7.41 -26.19 -8.55
CA GLN A 200 8.07 -27.39 -8.02
C GLN A 200 7.75 -27.65 -6.55
N GLY A 201 7.28 -26.64 -5.81
CA GLY A 201 7.00 -26.74 -4.39
C GLY A 201 7.10 -25.41 -3.67
N SER A 202 6.87 -25.46 -2.37
CA SER A 202 6.83 -24.30 -1.47
C SER A 202 7.72 -24.52 -0.26
N LEU A 203 8.29 -23.44 0.25
CA LEU A 203 9.17 -23.40 1.41
C LEU A 203 8.50 -22.60 2.52
N TRP A 204 8.45 -23.20 3.70
CA TRP A 204 7.74 -22.69 4.86
C TRP A 204 8.65 -22.57 6.06
N LYS A 205 8.41 -21.55 6.89
CA LYS A 205 8.90 -21.46 8.28
C LYS A 205 7.77 -21.92 9.18
N ARG A 206 8.05 -22.87 10.07
CA ARG A 206 7.09 -23.37 11.05
C ARG A 206 7.59 -23.12 12.45
N ARG A 207 6.77 -22.54 13.32
CA ARG A 207 7.04 -22.53 14.77
C ARG A 207 6.83 -23.94 15.33
N VAL A 208 7.84 -24.48 16.01
CA VAL A 208 7.85 -25.85 16.54
C VAL A 208 7.92 -25.90 18.06
N VAL A 209 8.40 -24.82 18.69
CA VAL A 209 8.32 -24.62 20.13
C VAL A 209 7.75 -23.23 20.36
N ARG A 210 6.69 -23.14 21.16
CA ARG A 210 6.16 -21.89 21.69
C ARG A 210 6.77 -21.63 23.06
N GLY A 211 7.57 -20.59 23.15
CA GLY A 211 8.21 -20.17 24.38
C GLY A 211 7.26 -19.42 25.31
N GLU A 212 7.69 -19.19 26.56
CA GLU A 212 6.96 -18.32 27.49
C GLU A 212 6.98 -16.84 27.04
N ARG A 213 7.98 -16.47 26.24
CA ARG A 213 8.18 -15.17 25.61
C ARG A 213 8.45 -15.38 24.12
N SER A 214 8.16 -14.40 23.27
CA SER A 214 8.37 -14.51 21.82
C SER A 214 9.82 -14.88 21.44
N GLY A 215 10.82 -14.34 22.13
CA GLY A 215 12.24 -14.69 21.91
C GLY A 215 12.61 -16.14 22.24
N ASP A 216 11.75 -16.85 22.95
CA ASP A 216 11.93 -18.27 23.31
C ASP A 216 11.29 -19.21 22.27
N ASP A 217 10.55 -18.68 21.29
CA ASP A 217 10.00 -19.45 20.19
C ASP A 217 11.11 -20.08 19.35
N ARG A 218 10.86 -21.30 18.85
CA ARG A 218 11.80 -22.00 17.97
C ARG A 218 11.12 -22.42 16.69
N TYR A 219 11.85 -22.30 15.60
CA TYR A 219 11.34 -22.51 14.24
C TYR A 219 12.12 -23.61 13.53
N GLU A 220 11.44 -24.28 12.60
CA GLU A 220 12.00 -25.18 11.59
C GLU A 220 11.62 -24.68 10.20
N TYR A 221 12.42 -25.04 9.19
CA TYR A 221 12.07 -24.81 7.79
C TYR A 221 11.61 -26.11 7.15
N GLU A 222 10.63 -26.02 6.26
CA GLU A 222 10.00 -27.18 5.62
C GLU A 222 9.78 -26.93 4.14
N ILE A 223 10.22 -27.88 3.30
CA ILE A 223 9.87 -27.93 1.88
C ILE A 223 8.64 -28.82 1.73
N ARG A 224 7.65 -28.30 1.01
CA ARG A 224 6.43 -29.01 0.63
C ARG A 224 6.38 -29.21 -0.88
N GLN A 225 6.24 -30.46 -1.31
CA GLN A 225 6.08 -30.88 -2.71
C GLN A 225 4.86 -31.79 -2.81
N GLY A 226 3.76 -31.27 -3.39
CA GLY A 226 2.46 -31.93 -3.30
C GLY A 226 2.06 -32.16 -1.84
N ASN A 227 1.78 -33.42 -1.47
CA ASN A 227 1.42 -33.80 -0.10
C ASN A 227 2.63 -34.20 0.76
N THR A 228 3.85 -34.14 0.22
CA THR A 228 5.07 -34.52 0.96
C THR A 228 5.67 -33.27 1.60
N VAL A 229 5.93 -33.34 2.91
CA VAL A 229 6.64 -32.31 3.66
C VAL A 229 7.96 -32.89 4.15
N GLN A 230 9.05 -32.16 3.92
CA GLN A 230 10.39 -32.54 4.36
C GLN A 230 11.03 -31.36 5.08
N ARG A 231 11.78 -31.64 6.15
CA ARG A 231 12.57 -30.63 6.83
C ARG A 231 13.65 -30.07 5.88
N PHE A 232 13.82 -28.77 5.91
CA PHE A 232 14.96 -28.07 5.32
C PHE A 232 15.91 -27.61 6.41
N GLY A 233 17.21 -27.75 6.14
CA GLY A 233 18.27 -27.39 7.08
C GLY A 233 18.92 -28.57 7.81
N PRO A 234 20.02 -28.32 8.52
CA PRO A 234 20.74 -29.34 9.29
C PRO A 234 19.83 -30.07 10.30
N ALA A 235 20.07 -31.37 10.46
CA ALA A 235 19.29 -32.21 11.35
C ALA A 235 19.43 -31.79 12.82
N GLY A 236 18.30 -31.68 13.53
CA GLY A 236 18.26 -31.34 14.96
C GLY A 236 18.39 -29.85 15.28
N GLU A 237 18.60 -28.99 14.28
CA GLU A 237 18.72 -27.54 14.45
C GLU A 237 17.35 -26.85 14.52
N HIS A 238 17.06 -26.11 15.58
CA HIS A 238 15.92 -25.19 15.61
C HIS A 238 16.43 -23.76 15.74
N TRP A 239 15.83 -22.85 14.97
CA TRP A 239 16.25 -21.46 14.92
C TRP A 239 15.41 -20.59 15.84
N PRO A 240 15.96 -19.47 16.33
CA PRO A 240 15.16 -18.44 16.97
C PRO A 240 14.21 -17.79 15.95
N GLU A 241 13.35 -16.90 16.44
CA GLU A 241 12.62 -16.01 15.54
C GLU A 241 13.60 -15.11 14.76
N PHE A 242 13.43 -15.09 13.45
CA PHE A 242 14.08 -14.13 12.56
C PHE A 242 13.07 -13.12 12.04
N GLU A 243 13.58 -11.99 11.62
CA GLU A 243 12.76 -10.90 11.09
C GLU A 243 12.45 -11.08 9.62
N ASP A 244 11.22 -10.70 9.27
CA ASP A 244 10.79 -10.71 7.90
C ASP A 244 11.36 -9.54 7.08
N PRO A 245 11.48 -9.73 5.75
CA PRO A 245 11.28 -11.00 5.03
C PRO A 245 12.53 -11.88 5.03
N ALA A 246 12.33 -13.19 5.10
CA ALA A 246 13.36 -14.16 4.73
C ALA A 246 13.69 -14.05 3.23
N VAL A 247 14.98 -14.12 2.88
CA VAL A 247 15.45 -14.01 1.50
C VAL A 247 15.89 -15.38 1.00
N VAL A 248 15.33 -15.82 -0.13
CA VAL A 248 15.70 -17.10 -0.75
C VAL A 248 16.43 -16.85 -2.06
N VAL A 249 17.63 -17.41 -2.19
CA VAL A 249 18.45 -17.33 -3.40
C VAL A 249 19.05 -18.70 -3.69
N ASP A 250 18.84 -19.22 -4.90
CA ASP A 250 19.41 -20.48 -5.36
C ASP A 250 19.17 -21.67 -4.41
N GLY A 251 18.00 -21.71 -3.75
CA GLY A 251 17.61 -22.75 -2.79
C GLY A 251 18.26 -22.64 -1.41
N GLU A 252 18.91 -21.52 -1.10
CA GLU A 252 19.44 -21.19 0.22
C GLU A 252 18.60 -20.10 0.88
N ILE A 253 18.47 -20.16 2.20
CA ILE A 253 17.71 -19.19 3.00
C ILE A 253 18.68 -18.25 3.68
N PHE A 254 18.40 -16.96 3.61
CA PHE A 254 19.13 -15.90 4.29
C PHE A 254 18.19 -15.15 5.23
N GLU A 255 18.60 -15.08 6.50
CA GLU A 255 17.75 -14.61 7.59
C GLU A 255 18.45 -13.54 8.40
N ARG A 256 17.66 -12.60 8.92
CA ARG A 256 18.14 -11.49 9.74
C ARG A 256 17.78 -11.72 11.19
N GLN A 257 18.77 -11.60 12.06
CA GLN A 257 18.58 -11.63 13.51
C GLN A 257 19.13 -10.36 14.17
N ARG A 258 18.26 -9.50 14.70
CA ARG A 258 18.66 -8.43 15.63
C ARG A 258 18.78 -8.95 17.06
N LEU A 259 19.91 -8.64 17.68
CA LEU A 259 20.20 -8.89 19.09
C LEU A 259 20.40 -7.53 19.78
N TYR A 260 19.82 -7.36 20.97
CA TYR A 260 19.89 -6.10 21.72
C TYR A 260 20.80 -6.18 22.95
N GLU A 261 21.14 -7.38 23.42
CA GLU A 261 21.99 -7.59 24.60
C GLU A 261 23.09 -8.63 24.27
N PRO A 262 24.32 -8.45 24.78
CA PRO A 262 24.80 -7.31 25.57
C PRO A 262 25.04 -6.03 24.75
N GLU A 263 25.09 -6.13 23.41
CA GLU A 263 25.24 -5.01 22.49
C GLU A 263 24.27 -5.19 21.31
N GLN A 264 23.85 -4.06 20.69
CA GLN A 264 23.02 -4.11 19.48
C GLN A 264 23.85 -4.66 18.32
N VAL A 265 23.48 -5.83 17.82
CA VAL A 265 24.13 -6.49 16.68
C VAL A 265 23.07 -7.11 15.78
N THR A 266 23.21 -6.92 14.47
CA THR A 266 22.46 -7.66 13.46
C THR A 266 23.35 -8.75 12.88
N ARG A 267 22.86 -9.99 12.91
CA ARG A 267 23.48 -11.15 12.25
C ARG A 267 22.72 -11.50 10.98
N ILE A 268 23.47 -11.83 9.93
CA ILE A 268 22.93 -12.42 8.72
C ILE A 268 23.28 -13.91 8.73
N TRP A 269 22.25 -14.74 8.79
CA TRP A 269 22.35 -16.18 8.74
C TRP A 269 22.24 -16.68 7.32
N ARG A 270 22.95 -17.76 7.02
CA ARG A 270 22.80 -18.56 5.80
C ARG A 270 22.44 -19.98 6.21
N ILE A 271 21.30 -20.44 5.75
CA ILE A 271 20.78 -21.78 6.02
C ILE A 271 20.69 -22.54 4.70
N THR A 272 21.40 -23.65 4.64
CA THR A 272 21.41 -24.58 3.51
C THR A 272 20.81 -25.91 3.95
N PRO A 273 20.54 -26.88 3.05
CA PRO A 273 20.06 -28.19 3.44
C PRO A 273 20.93 -28.93 4.48
N THR A 274 22.21 -28.58 4.60
CA THR A 274 23.18 -29.31 5.43
C THR A 274 23.92 -28.45 6.45
N SER A 275 23.78 -27.12 6.42
CA SER A 275 24.53 -26.21 7.29
C SER A 275 23.71 -24.99 7.68
N SER A 276 24.05 -24.39 8.81
CA SER A 276 23.53 -23.12 9.30
C SER A 276 24.68 -22.33 9.87
N GLU A 277 24.96 -21.14 9.34
CA GLU A 277 26.10 -20.32 9.74
C GLU A 277 25.76 -18.82 9.70
N VAL A 278 26.43 -18.04 10.54
CA VAL A 278 26.41 -16.57 10.46
C VAL A 278 27.48 -16.15 9.46
N ILE A 279 27.07 -15.48 8.38
CA ILE A 279 27.97 -15.04 7.30
C ILE A 279 28.38 -13.57 7.41
N PHE A 280 27.65 -12.78 8.20
CA PHE A 280 27.97 -11.37 8.43
C PHE A 280 27.37 -10.88 9.74
N GLU A 281 28.10 -10.01 10.45
CA GLU A 281 27.65 -9.35 11.67
C GLU A 281 27.97 -7.87 11.61
N TYR A 282 27.04 -7.03 12.08
CA TYR A 282 27.24 -5.60 12.14
C TYR A 282 26.46 -4.96 13.30
N ALA A 283 27.00 -3.90 13.90
CA ALA A 283 26.44 -3.26 15.11
C ALA A 283 25.12 -2.48 14.89
N HIS A 284 24.51 -2.55 13.70
CA HIS A 284 23.29 -1.80 13.35
C HIS A 284 22.39 -2.64 12.47
N ASP A 285 21.16 -2.19 12.30
CA ASP A 285 20.14 -2.80 11.45
C ASP A 285 20.59 -2.87 9.98
N LEU A 286 20.40 -4.05 9.38
CA LEU A 286 20.79 -4.36 8.01
C LEU A 286 19.56 -4.78 7.18
N HIS A 287 19.63 -4.54 5.88
CA HIS A 287 18.69 -5.05 4.87
C HIS A 287 19.45 -5.96 3.90
N ILE A 288 18.80 -7.03 3.45
CA ILE A 288 19.37 -8.01 2.52
C ILE A 288 18.69 -7.83 1.16
N LEU A 289 19.48 -7.65 0.10
CA LEU A 289 18.99 -7.61 -1.28
C LEU A 289 19.76 -8.62 -2.13
N PRO A 290 19.09 -9.57 -2.81
CA PRO A 290 19.71 -10.37 -3.87
C PRO A 290 20.20 -9.50 -5.03
N ILE A 291 21.47 -9.64 -5.41
CA ILE A 291 22.09 -8.85 -6.50
C ILE A 291 22.71 -9.72 -7.60
N GLY A 292 21.99 -10.80 -7.95
CA GLY A 292 22.42 -11.79 -8.94
C GLY A 292 22.76 -13.13 -8.31
N ALA A 293 23.14 -14.09 -9.15
CA ALA A 293 23.38 -15.48 -8.74
C ALA A 293 24.45 -15.55 -7.63
N GLY A 294 24.11 -16.20 -6.52
CA GLY A 294 25.00 -16.37 -5.37
C GLY A 294 25.54 -15.09 -4.72
N ARG A 295 24.97 -13.90 -5.00
CA ARG A 295 25.45 -12.63 -4.47
C ARG A 295 24.37 -11.87 -3.72
N LEU A 296 24.73 -11.30 -2.57
CA LEU A 296 23.86 -10.51 -1.72
C LEU A 296 24.46 -9.13 -1.46
N LEU A 297 23.61 -8.12 -1.38
CA LEU A 297 23.95 -6.80 -0.88
C LEU A 297 23.39 -6.66 0.54
N PHE A 298 24.26 -6.37 1.49
CA PHE A 298 23.89 -5.98 2.85
C PHE A 298 23.93 -4.46 2.94
N MET A 299 22.78 -3.84 3.19
CA MET A 299 22.62 -2.39 3.26
C MET A 299 22.36 -1.98 4.70
N ARG A 300 23.11 -1.01 5.23
CA ARG A 300 22.81 -0.46 6.55
C ARG A 300 21.54 0.40 6.47
N HIS A 301 20.62 0.20 7.42
CA HIS A 301 19.43 1.02 7.52
C HIS A 301 19.78 2.49 7.82
N ASN A 302 19.16 3.44 7.12
CA ASN A 302 19.36 4.89 7.25
C ASN A 302 20.83 5.35 7.24
N ALA A 303 21.67 4.69 6.43
CA ALA A 303 23.06 5.06 6.30
C ALA A 303 23.64 4.60 4.96
N PRO A 304 24.75 5.20 4.49
CA PRO A 304 25.25 4.93 3.15
C PRO A 304 26.12 3.67 3.03
N GLN A 305 26.42 2.98 4.13
CA GLN A 305 27.29 1.80 4.08
C GLN A 305 26.58 0.57 3.50
N CYS A 306 27.23 -0.11 2.56
CA CYS A 306 26.81 -1.42 2.10
C CYS A 306 28.01 -2.35 1.88
N TRP A 307 27.71 -3.65 1.82
CA TRP A 307 28.68 -4.72 1.58
C TRP A 307 28.10 -5.74 0.61
N ILE A 308 28.95 -6.23 -0.28
CA ILE A 308 28.63 -7.36 -1.16
C ILE A 308 29.18 -8.62 -0.54
N TRP A 309 28.30 -9.60 -0.36
CA TRP A 309 28.65 -10.98 -0.05
C TRP A 309 28.56 -11.83 -1.32
N ASP A 310 29.49 -12.76 -1.47
CA ASP A 310 29.56 -13.68 -2.61
C ASP A 310 29.75 -15.11 -2.10
N ARG A 311 28.89 -16.01 -2.60
CA ARG A 311 28.92 -17.45 -2.28
C ARG A 311 30.26 -18.12 -2.60
N GLN A 312 31.03 -17.61 -3.56
CA GLN A 312 32.36 -18.13 -3.89
C GLN A 312 33.40 -17.80 -2.83
N THR A 313 33.18 -16.73 -2.05
CA THR A 313 34.04 -16.31 -0.94
C THR A 313 33.21 -16.08 0.32
N PRO A 314 32.57 -17.13 0.87
CA PRO A 314 31.46 -16.99 1.82
C PRO A 314 31.86 -16.36 3.17
N HIS A 315 33.15 -16.33 3.50
CA HIS A 315 33.70 -15.74 4.73
C HIS A 315 34.22 -14.31 4.54
N HIS A 316 33.99 -13.70 3.37
CA HIS A 316 34.43 -12.36 3.07
C HIS A 316 33.28 -11.52 2.50
N THR A 317 33.22 -10.27 2.94
CA THR A 317 32.36 -9.25 2.33
C THR A 317 33.21 -8.11 1.80
N THR A 318 32.79 -7.54 0.68
CA THR A 318 33.47 -6.42 0.03
C THR A 318 32.66 -5.15 0.25
N PRO A 319 33.20 -4.10 0.91
CA PRO A 319 32.49 -2.84 1.04
C PRO A 319 32.25 -2.21 -0.34
N THR A 320 31.05 -1.68 -0.56
CA THR A 320 30.67 -1.00 -1.80
C THR A 320 31.09 0.47 -1.78
N ARG A 321 30.84 1.17 -2.88
CA ARG A 321 30.74 2.63 -2.82
C ARG A 321 29.59 3.05 -1.91
N PRO A 322 29.73 4.14 -1.14
CA PRO A 322 28.65 4.63 -0.29
C PRO A 322 27.41 4.99 -1.11
N LEU A 323 26.22 4.68 -0.60
CA LEU A 323 24.97 5.10 -1.23
C LEU A 323 24.93 6.62 -1.38
N PRO A 324 24.27 7.14 -2.43
CA PRO A 324 24.19 8.58 -2.70
C PRO A 324 23.27 9.33 -1.72
N THR A 325 22.57 8.60 -0.83
CA THR A 325 21.58 9.11 0.10
C THR A 325 22.01 8.81 1.54
N HIS A 326 21.73 9.73 2.46
CA HIS A 326 22.22 9.64 3.84
C HIS A 326 21.10 9.51 4.87
N GLU A 327 19.89 10.00 4.59
CA GLU A 327 18.73 9.98 5.49
C GLU A 327 17.45 9.69 4.69
N ARG A 328 16.46 9.03 5.32
CA ARG A 328 15.14 8.67 4.72
C ARG A 328 15.21 7.89 3.41
N THR A 329 16.16 6.96 3.32
CA THR A 329 16.25 6.02 2.20
C THR A 329 15.27 4.88 2.43
N LEU A 330 14.41 4.62 1.45
CA LEU A 330 13.47 3.51 1.48
C LEU A 330 14.19 2.22 1.06
N VAL A 331 15.05 1.71 1.94
CA VAL A 331 15.91 0.55 1.66
C VAL A 331 15.13 -0.71 1.30
N GLU A 332 13.92 -0.88 1.84
CA GLU A 332 13.00 -1.99 1.52
C GLU A 332 12.44 -1.92 0.10
N ALA A 333 12.44 -0.72 -0.52
CA ALA A 333 12.03 -0.51 -1.89
C ALA A 333 13.19 -0.62 -2.89
N THR A 334 14.36 -1.07 -2.45
CA THR A 334 15.55 -1.21 -3.31
C THR A 334 15.41 -2.41 -4.23
N ALA A 335 15.79 -2.25 -5.50
CA ALA A 335 15.74 -3.33 -6.48
C ALA A 335 17.07 -3.49 -7.21
N TYR A 336 17.46 -4.74 -7.51
CA TYR A 336 18.62 -5.03 -8.33
C TYR A 336 18.28 -4.92 -9.83
N LEU A 337 19.03 -4.09 -10.54
CA LEU A 337 18.83 -3.80 -11.96
C LEU A 337 19.76 -4.62 -12.88
N GLY A 338 20.69 -5.41 -12.34
CA GLY A 338 21.74 -6.05 -13.14
C GLY A 338 23.03 -5.22 -13.21
N ASP A 339 24.16 -5.88 -13.52
CA ASP A 339 25.47 -5.26 -13.71
C ASP A 339 25.92 -4.36 -12.54
N ASP A 340 25.69 -4.83 -11.31
CA ASP A 340 25.94 -4.11 -10.04
C ASP A 340 25.15 -2.78 -9.90
N ASN A 341 24.14 -2.56 -10.74
CA ASN A 341 23.23 -1.43 -10.61
C ASN A 341 22.05 -1.79 -9.70
N ILE A 342 21.68 -0.84 -8.86
CA ILE A 342 20.47 -0.89 -8.06
C ILE A 342 19.61 0.34 -8.35
N LEU A 343 18.31 0.18 -8.14
CA LEU A 343 17.33 1.26 -8.01
C LEU A 343 17.07 1.45 -6.52
N LEU A 344 17.19 2.68 -6.02
CA LEU A 344 16.85 3.04 -4.65
C LEU A 344 15.96 4.28 -4.63
N PHE A 345 15.29 4.52 -3.51
CA PHE A 345 14.38 5.64 -3.33
C PHE A 345 14.71 6.39 -2.06
N SER A 346 14.56 7.71 -2.09
CA SER A 346 14.72 8.55 -0.91
C SER A 346 13.68 9.64 -0.88
N GLU A 347 13.21 9.95 0.32
CA GLU A 347 12.35 11.09 0.55
C GLU A 347 13.16 12.39 0.49
N THR A 348 12.53 13.47 0.02
CA THR A 348 13.14 14.80 -0.03
C THR A 348 12.07 15.88 0.09
N ASP A 349 12.47 17.05 0.58
CA ASP A 349 11.59 18.21 0.68
C ASP A 349 11.91 19.21 -0.43
N ARG A 350 10.88 19.83 -1.00
CA ARG A 350 11.04 20.97 -1.91
C ARG A 350 10.00 22.04 -1.62
N GLN A 351 10.28 23.27 -2.05
CA GLN A 351 9.27 24.32 -2.06
C GLN A 351 8.18 24.01 -3.08
N ASN A 352 6.93 24.32 -2.74
CA ASN A 352 5.82 24.20 -3.66
C ASN A 352 6.01 25.15 -4.86
N LEU A 353 5.66 24.67 -6.05
CA LEU A 353 5.90 25.39 -7.30
C LEU A 353 4.93 26.57 -7.51
N GLU A 354 3.76 26.55 -6.87
CA GLU A 354 2.73 27.59 -6.99
C GLU A 354 2.83 28.65 -5.89
N ASP A 355 3.27 28.28 -4.68
CA ASP A 355 3.42 29.18 -3.53
C ASP A 355 4.59 28.78 -2.62
N SER A 356 5.64 29.60 -2.57
CA SER A 356 6.86 29.35 -1.80
C SER A 356 6.66 29.33 -0.27
N ALA A 357 5.48 29.72 0.24
CA ALA A 357 5.14 29.58 1.65
C ALA A 357 4.88 28.12 2.08
N TYR A 358 4.68 27.22 1.11
CA TYR A 358 4.39 25.80 1.35
C TYR A 358 5.57 24.92 0.90
N ASN A 359 5.78 23.82 1.63
CA ASN A 359 6.73 22.79 1.26
C ASN A 359 5.98 21.51 0.88
N GLU A 360 6.54 20.77 -0.06
CA GLU A 360 6.08 19.46 -0.50
C GLU A 360 7.09 18.42 -0.05
N HIS A 361 6.57 17.30 0.44
CA HIS A 361 7.37 16.12 0.73
C HIS A 361 7.25 15.16 -0.45
N VAL A 362 8.35 14.88 -1.16
CA VAL A 362 8.32 14.17 -2.44
C VAL A 362 9.37 13.07 -2.48
N LEU A 363 9.23 12.16 -3.43
CA LEU A 363 10.12 11.02 -3.57
C LEU A 363 11.11 11.23 -4.73
N MET A 364 12.32 10.70 -4.57
CA MET A 364 13.35 10.68 -5.60
C MET A 364 13.82 9.24 -5.84
N ALA A 365 13.89 8.83 -7.10
CA ALA A 365 14.52 7.58 -7.50
C ALA A 365 16.00 7.81 -7.83
N TRP A 366 16.84 6.84 -7.53
CA TRP A 366 18.23 6.84 -7.95
C TRP A 366 18.60 5.52 -8.60
N ARG A 367 19.35 5.62 -9.70
CA ARG A 367 20.13 4.52 -10.25
C ARG A 367 21.53 4.65 -9.68
N PHE A 368 22.02 3.58 -9.09
CA PHE A 368 23.33 3.57 -8.43
C PHE A 368 24.10 2.32 -8.78
N ASN A 369 25.35 2.47 -9.19
CA ASN A 369 26.25 1.36 -9.39
C ASN A 369 27.11 1.13 -8.15
N LEU A 370 26.99 -0.04 -7.53
CA LEU A 370 27.61 -0.38 -6.25
C LEU A 370 29.15 -0.36 -6.29
N VAL A 371 29.74 -0.65 -7.45
CA VAL A 371 31.20 -0.81 -7.61
C VAL A 371 31.84 0.49 -8.08
N THR A 372 31.29 1.09 -9.13
CA THR A 372 31.84 2.32 -9.73
C THR A 372 31.40 3.57 -9.00
N GLY A 373 30.26 3.53 -8.31
CA GLY A 373 29.65 4.70 -7.67
C GLY A 373 28.99 5.65 -8.67
N ALA A 374 28.80 5.22 -9.93
CA ALA A 374 28.04 5.99 -10.90
C ALA A 374 26.60 6.16 -10.42
N THR A 375 26.09 7.39 -10.48
CA THR A 375 24.76 7.74 -9.97
C THR A 375 23.98 8.51 -11.03
N GLY A 376 22.66 8.33 -11.02
CA GLY A 376 21.72 9.19 -11.72
C GLY A 376 20.44 9.29 -10.91
N LYS A 377 19.78 10.44 -10.92
CA LYS A 377 18.59 10.68 -10.07
C LYS A 377 17.42 11.23 -10.85
N ALA A 378 16.21 10.90 -10.40
CA ALA A 378 14.97 11.38 -11.00
C ALA A 378 13.98 11.76 -9.91
N LEU A 379 13.44 12.98 -9.99
CA LEU A 379 12.37 13.42 -9.11
C LEU A 379 11.05 12.76 -9.54
N LEU A 380 10.33 12.16 -8.60
CA LEU A 380 9.12 11.40 -8.87
C LEU A 380 7.89 12.27 -8.63
N ASP A 381 7.73 13.28 -9.49
CA ASP A 381 6.55 14.13 -9.48
C ASP A 381 5.28 13.29 -9.64
N SER A 382 4.37 13.43 -8.68
CA SER A 382 3.09 12.71 -8.60
C SER A 382 3.17 11.23 -8.21
N LEU A 383 4.32 10.70 -7.79
CA LEU A 383 4.36 9.41 -7.07
C LEU A 383 4.13 9.68 -5.58
N GLY A 384 2.86 9.84 -5.23
CA GLY A 384 2.41 10.27 -3.91
C GLY A 384 0.92 10.61 -3.95
N SER A 385 0.48 11.45 -3.01
CA SER A 385 -0.86 12.04 -2.97
C SER A 385 -0.83 13.49 -3.43
N GLU A 386 -1.80 13.89 -4.24
CA GLU A 386 -2.00 15.26 -4.68
C GLU A 386 -3.37 15.79 -4.24
N VAL A 387 -3.37 16.92 -3.54
CA VAL A 387 -4.60 17.59 -3.10
C VAL A 387 -4.62 19.03 -3.60
N ARG A 388 -5.77 19.49 -4.08
CA ARG A 388 -5.98 20.91 -4.42
C ARG A 388 -6.55 21.63 -3.20
N GLN A 389 -5.70 22.27 -2.42
CA GLN A 389 -6.09 22.91 -1.17
C GLN A 389 -6.31 24.41 -1.35
N GLU A 390 -7.37 24.93 -0.72
CA GLU A 390 -7.57 26.36 -0.54
C GLU A 390 -6.69 26.88 0.60
N THR A 391 -5.81 27.83 0.29
CA THR A 391 -4.78 28.34 1.22
C THR A 391 -5.21 29.60 1.95
N GLN A 392 -6.47 30.01 1.80
CA GLN A 392 -7.02 31.17 2.48
C GLN A 392 -7.09 30.89 3.98
N ILE A 393 -6.34 31.64 4.79
CA ILE A 393 -6.38 31.50 6.25
C ILE A 393 -7.45 32.43 6.85
N PHE A 394 -7.61 33.63 6.28
CA PHE A 394 -8.55 34.63 6.77
C PHE A 394 -9.59 34.99 5.71
N THR A 395 -10.84 35.18 6.12
CA THR A 395 -11.98 35.51 5.25
C THR A 395 -11.82 36.77 4.40
N ASN A 396 -10.89 37.66 4.76
CA ASN A 396 -10.56 38.89 4.03
C ASN A 396 -9.49 38.71 2.94
N GLN A 397 -8.83 37.55 2.86
CA GLN A 397 -7.87 37.24 1.82
C GLN A 397 -8.59 36.75 0.54
N PRO A 398 -8.00 36.91 -0.65
CA PRO A 398 -8.55 36.31 -1.84
C PRO A 398 -8.45 34.77 -1.75
N LYS A 399 -9.51 34.07 -2.18
CA LYS A 399 -9.48 32.62 -2.36
C LYS A 399 -8.34 32.26 -3.29
N ARG A 400 -7.36 31.49 -2.81
CA ARG A 400 -6.27 30.93 -3.61
C ARG A 400 -6.24 29.43 -3.38
N LYS A 401 -6.20 28.66 -4.46
CA LYS A 401 -6.01 27.21 -4.40
C LYS A 401 -4.63 26.88 -4.94
N ILE A 402 -3.90 26.00 -4.27
CA ILE A 402 -2.63 25.43 -4.75
C ILE A 402 -2.73 23.90 -4.78
N THR A 403 -1.92 23.24 -5.59
CA THR A 403 -1.77 21.78 -5.49
C THR A 403 -0.64 21.49 -4.52
N LEU A 404 -0.95 20.75 -3.45
CA LEU A 404 0.04 20.19 -2.54
C LEU A 404 0.31 18.75 -2.91
N ARG A 405 1.59 18.38 -2.90
CA ARG A 405 2.06 17.01 -3.14
C ARG A 405 2.70 16.48 -1.88
N THR A 406 2.39 15.23 -1.58
CA THR A 406 2.95 14.58 -0.41
C THR A 406 3.18 13.10 -0.63
N PHE A 407 4.36 12.63 -0.25
CA PHE A 407 4.67 11.23 -0.06
C PHE A 407 4.56 10.91 1.42
N TYR A 408 3.39 10.44 1.87
CA TYR A 408 3.22 9.83 3.19
C TYR A 408 2.66 8.42 2.99
N GLY A 409 3.53 7.42 2.98
CA GLY A 409 3.12 6.06 2.73
C GLY A 409 4.28 5.10 2.53
N GLN A 410 3.97 3.93 1.99
CA GLN A 410 4.94 2.89 1.70
C GLN A 410 5.10 2.74 0.20
N LEU A 411 6.32 2.42 -0.23
CA LEU A 411 6.63 2.09 -1.61
C LEU A 411 7.10 0.64 -1.67
N HIS A 412 6.46 -0.17 -2.50
CA HIS A 412 6.90 -1.53 -2.79
C HIS A 412 7.31 -1.64 -4.25
N VAL A 413 8.49 -2.19 -4.48
CA VAL A 413 9.05 -2.33 -5.83
C VAL A 413 9.14 -3.81 -6.15
N SER A 414 8.56 -4.19 -7.28
CA SER A 414 8.54 -5.57 -7.74
C SER A 414 8.88 -5.65 -9.22
N LYS A 415 9.34 -6.83 -9.65
CA LYS A 415 9.68 -7.07 -11.05
C LYS A 415 8.39 -7.20 -11.88
N GLY A 416 8.33 -6.51 -13.01
CA GLY A 416 7.29 -6.66 -14.02
C GLY A 416 7.72 -7.60 -15.16
N HIS A 417 6.98 -7.60 -16.27
CA HIS A 417 7.40 -8.30 -17.48
C HIS A 417 8.66 -7.66 -18.10
N GLY A 418 9.58 -8.47 -18.62
CA GLY A 418 10.76 -7.99 -19.34
C GLY A 418 11.59 -6.95 -18.56
N ASP A 419 11.80 -5.78 -19.15
CA ASP A 419 12.55 -4.65 -18.54
C ASP A 419 11.68 -3.76 -17.63
N TRP A 420 10.39 -4.09 -17.45
CA TRP A 420 9.48 -3.32 -16.61
C TRP A 420 9.62 -3.68 -15.13
N TRP A 421 9.38 -2.66 -14.31
CA TRP A 421 9.29 -2.72 -12.85
C TRP A 421 7.97 -2.10 -12.43
N VAL A 422 7.36 -2.61 -11.36
CA VAL A 422 6.12 -2.06 -10.79
C VAL A 422 6.46 -1.43 -9.44
N TRP A 423 6.06 -0.17 -9.26
CA TRP A 423 6.22 0.60 -8.05
C TRP A 423 4.84 0.85 -7.45
N ASN A 424 4.47 0.06 -6.45
CA ASN A 424 3.19 0.19 -5.74
C ASN A 424 3.32 1.22 -4.63
N TYR A 425 2.43 2.21 -4.61
CA TYR A 425 2.35 3.20 -3.55
C TYR A 425 1.12 2.92 -2.68
N HIS A 426 1.35 2.78 -1.38
CA HIS A 426 0.29 2.55 -0.41
C HIS A 426 0.19 3.73 0.56
N THR A 427 -1.01 4.31 0.67
CA THR A 427 -1.28 5.43 1.57
C THR A 427 -2.75 5.50 1.98
N ASN A 428 -2.97 6.07 3.17
CA ASN A 428 -4.28 6.44 3.69
C ASN A 428 -4.57 7.95 3.55
N SER A 429 -3.74 8.69 2.83
CA SER A 429 -3.92 10.15 2.62
C SER A 429 -5.04 10.44 1.63
N PHE A 430 -5.79 11.52 1.80
CA PHE A 430 -6.78 11.99 0.81
C PHE A 430 -6.11 12.62 -0.42
N GLY A 431 -6.91 12.85 -1.46
CA GLY A 431 -6.51 13.42 -2.75
C GLY A 431 -6.37 12.39 -3.86
N THR A 432 -5.88 12.84 -5.02
CA THR A 432 -5.52 11.93 -6.11
C THR A 432 -4.21 11.23 -5.75
N GLN A 433 -4.27 9.93 -5.50
CA GLN A 433 -3.12 9.12 -5.11
C GLN A 433 -2.55 8.39 -6.33
N ALA A 434 -1.24 8.23 -6.40
CA ALA A 434 -0.66 7.17 -7.22
C ALA A 434 -1.06 5.80 -6.64
N LEU A 435 -1.35 4.82 -7.50
CA LEU A 435 -1.58 3.44 -7.09
C LEU A 435 -0.37 2.58 -7.47
N ALA A 436 -0.03 2.60 -8.75
CA ALA A 436 1.16 1.94 -9.26
C ALA A 436 1.77 2.71 -10.42
N TRP A 437 3.10 2.72 -10.48
CA TRP A 437 3.84 3.11 -11.68
C TRP A 437 4.52 1.89 -12.29
N TRP A 438 4.47 1.77 -13.61
CA TRP A 438 5.36 0.87 -14.33
C TRP A 438 6.50 1.68 -14.88
N TRP A 439 7.74 1.28 -14.59
CA TRP A 439 8.93 1.91 -15.13
C TRP A 439 9.74 0.90 -15.94
N ASN A 440 10.05 1.24 -17.19
CA ASN A 440 10.92 0.43 -18.04
C ASN A 440 12.38 0.82 -17.81
N GLN A 441 13.19 -0.12 -17.33
CA GLN A 441 14.58 0.13 -16.97
C GLN A 441 15.46 0.58 -18.16
N ARG A 442 15.14 0.12 -19.37
CA ARG A 442 15.95 0.36 -20.57
C ARG A 442 15.54 1.64 -21.30
N SER A 443 14.24 1.84 -21.52
CA SER A 443 13.72 3.01 -22.24
C SER A 443 13.41 4.19 -21.33
N ASN A 444 13.35 3.97 -20.01
CA ASN A 444 12.80 4.88 -19.00
C ASN A 444 11.35 5.30 -19.24
N GLN A 445 10.60 4.56 -20.07
CA GLN A 445 9.16 4.78 -20.19
C GLN A 445 8.48 4.56 -18.84
N VAL A 446 7.47 5.38 -18.56
CA VAL A 446 6.65 5.27 -17.36
C VAL A 446 5.18 5.27 -17.72
N LEU A 447 4.45 4.36 -17.09
CA LEU A 447 3.01 4.28 -17.07
C LEU A 447 2.52 4.56 -15.65
N LYS A 448 1.49 5.38 -15.47
CA LYS A 448 1.00 5.80 -14.14
C LYS A 448 -0.46 5.45 -13.96
N LEU A 449 -0.77 4.68 -12.93
CA LEU A 449 -2.13 4.41 -12.46
C LEU A 449 -2.38 5.19 -11.16
N THR A 450 -3.57 5.76 -11.06
CA THR A 450 -3.97 6.64 -9.94
C THR A 450 -5.33 6.26 -9.41
N SER A 451 -5.70 6.82 -8.25
CA SER A 451 -7.04 6.67 -7.70
C SER A 451 -8.15 7.26 -8.60
N ARG A 452 -7.85 7.99 -9.68
CA ARG A 452 -8.89 8.35 -10.67
C ARG A 452 -9.29 7.20 -11.57
N ASP A 453 -8.38 6.24 -11.74
CA ASP A 453 -8.56 5.07 -12.59
C ASP A 453 -9.30 3.98 -11.86
N ILE A 454 -8.91 3.74 -10.60
CA ILE A 454 -9.56 2.84 -9.64
C ILE A 454 -9.90 3.67 -8.39
N PRO A 455 -11.13 4.20 -8.27
CA PRO A 455 -11.48 5.17 -7.22
C PRO A 455 -11.50 4.65 -5.80
N ARG A 456 -12.02 3.45 -5.61
CA ARG A 456 -12.34 2.94 -4.27
C ARG A 456 -11.23 2.07 -3.71
N GLU A 457 -10.76 1.19 -4.57
CA GLU A 457 -9.75 0.20 -4.23
C GLU A 457 -8.35 0.78 -4.39
N LYS A 458 -7.45 0.38 -3.49
CA LYS A 458 -6.03 0.70 -3.56
C LYS A 458 -5.19 -0.58 -3.67
N PRO A 459 -5.43 -1.40 -4.72
CA PRO A 459 -4.87 -2.73 -4.77
C PRO A 459 -3.35 -2.66 -5.03
N PRO A 460 -2.51 -3.40 -4.29
CA PRO A 460 -1.19 -3.71 -4.80
C PRO A 460 -1.31 -4.47 -6.13
N ILE A 461 -0.38 -4.16 -7.03
CA ILE A 461 -0.32 -4.74 -8.36
C ILE A 461 0.96 -5.55 -8.50
N TYR A 462 0.81 -6.80 -8.90
CA TYR A 462 1.94 -7.69 -9.18
C TYR A 462 1.83 -8.28 -10.57
N TYR A 463 2.99 -8.47 -11.19
CA TYR A 463 3.09 -9.25 -12.41
C TYR A 463 3.07 -10.74 -12.08
N VAL A 464 2.28 -11.50 -12.84
CA VAL A 464 2.18 -12.95 -12.73
C VAL A 464 2.73 -13.58 -14.02
N PRO A 465 3.94 -14.14 -13.98
CA PRO A 465 4.59 -14.72 -15.16
C PRO A 465 3.78 -15.84 -15.82
N GLY A 466 3.09 -16.68 -15.05
CA GLY A 466 2.29 -17.79 -15.58
C GLY A 466 1.16 -17.37 -16.51
N GLN A 467 0.70 -16.11 -16.41
CA GLN A 467 -0.35 -15.56 -17.26
C GLN A 467 0.14 -14.50 -18.25
N ASP A 468 1.38 -14.02 -18.11
CA ASP A 468 1.85 -12.79 -18.76
C ASP A 468 0.89 -11.61 -18.54
N ARG A 469 0.43 -11.45 -17.29
CA ARG A 469 -0.56 -10.44 -16.89
C ARG A 469 -0.22 -9.80 -15.55
N TYR A 470 -0.75 -8.60 -15.35
CA TYR A 470 -0.75 -7.93 -14.06
C TYR A 470 -2.06 -8.21 -13.33
N LEU A 471 -1.97 -8.55 -12.05
CA LEU A 471 -3.14 -8.72 -11.18
C LEU A 471 -3.19 -7.61 -10.14
N ALA A 472 -4.39 -7.12 -9.88
CA ALA A 472 -4.72 -6.20 -8.81
C ALA A 472 -5.36 -7.00 -7.67
N PHE A 473 -4.76 -6.95 -6.48
CA PHE A 473 -5.22 -7.69 -5.32
C PHE A 473 -5.96 -6.73 -4.38
N ALA A 474 -7.23 -6.98 -4.14
CA ALA A 474 -8.02 -6.27 -3.15
C ALA A 474 -8.32 -7.20 -1.97
N GLU A 475 -8.99 -6.67 -0.96
CA GLU A 475 -9.33 -7.43 0.24
C GLU A 475 -10.18 -8.67 -0.08
N HIS A 476 -11.20 -8.53 -0.93
CA HIS A 476 -12.17 -9.59 -1.19
C HIS A 476 -12.14 -10.15 -2.61
N PHE A 477 -11.19 -9.71 -3.43
CA PHE A 477 -11.10 -10.18 -4.81
C PHE A 477 -9.70 -10.02 -5.37
N VAL A 478 -9.43 -10.76 -6.43
CA VAL A 478 -8.32 -10.48 -7.34
C VAL A 478 -8.88 -10.21 -8.73
N ALA A 479 -8.31 -9.25 -9.44
CA ALA A 479 -8.73 -8.89 -10.79
C ALA A 479 -7.54 -8.86 -11.73
N ARG A 480 -7.75 -9.25 -12.98
CA ARG A 480 -6.79 -9.00 -14.06
C ARG A 480 -6.84 -7.52 -14.45
N LEU A 481 -5.67 -6.91 -14.57
CA LEU A 481 -5.58 -5.64 -15.30
C LEU A 481 -5.72 -5.92 -16.81
N PRO A 482 -6.11 -4.92 -17.62
CA PRO A 482 -6.04 -4.99 -19.07
C PRO A 482 -4.66 -5.47 -19.54
N VAL A 483 -4.60 -6.01 -20.76
CA VAL A 483 -3.31 -6.37 -21.36
C VAL A 483 -2.43 -5.12 -21.45
N PHE A 484 -1.11 -5.28 -21.27
CA PHE A 484 -0.23 -4.13 -21.04
C PHE A 484 -0.29 -3.08 -22.18
N ASP A 485 -0.38 -3.51 -23.43
CA ASP A 485 -0.51 -2.61 -24.59
C ASP A 485 -1.77 -1.74 -24.54
N GLU A 486 -2.90 -2.26 -24.02
CA GLU A 486 -4.12 -1.49 -23.83
C GLU A 486 -3.95 -0.44 -22.71
N MET A 487 -3.24 -0.80 -21.65
CA MET A 487 -2.92 0.13 -20.56
C MET A 487 -2.07 1.30 -21.07
N VAL A 488 -1.03 1.00 -21.87
CA VAL A 488 -0.19 2.02 -22.53
C VAL A 488 -1.01 2.87 -23.49
N ALA A 489 -1.86 2.27 -24.32
CA ALA A 489 -2.72 3.01 -25.25
C ALA A 489 -3.70 3.97 -24.53
N ALA A 490 -4.19 3.59 -23.34
CA ALA A 490 -5.12 4.41 -22.57
C ALA A 490 -4.45 5.58 -21.82
N LYS A 491 -3.20 5.41 -21.38
CA LYS A 491 -2.48 6.41 -20.60
C LYS A 491 -1.53 7.28 -21.42
N GLY A 492 -1.05 6.77 -22.55
CA GLY A 492 0.04 7.36 -23.30
C GLY A 492 1.41 7.01 -22.70
N GLU A 493 2.45 7.54 -23.34
CA GLU A 493 3.84 7.30 -22.95
C GLU A 493 4.43 8.54 -22.26
N GLU A 494 4.85 8.36 -21.01
CA GLU A 494 5.71 9.31 -20.30
C GLU A 494 7.12 8.73 -20.14
N PHE A 495 8.11 9.58 -19.86
CA PHE A 495 9.50 9.15 -19.68
C PHE A 495 10.09 9.76 -18.42
N LEU A 496 10.69 8.92 -17.58
CA LEU A 496 11.45 9.35 -16.42
C LEU A 496 12.88 9.68 -16.83
N ARG A 497 13.40 10.82 -16.41
CA ARG A 497 14.77 11.24 -16.73
C ARG A 497 15.64 11.12 -15.49
N PHE A 498 16.65 10.25 -15.57
CA PHE A 498 17.73 10.20 -14.61
C PHE A 498 18.83 11.16 -15.07
N GLU A 499 19.07 12.20 -14.27
CA GLU A 499 20.10 13.21 -14.49
C GLU A 499 21.40 12.90 -13.75
#